data_AF-A0A346PVC4-F1
#
_entry.id   AF-A0A346PVC4-F1
#
_cell.length_a   1.000
_cell.length_b   1.000
_cell.length_c   1.000
_cell.angle_alpha   90.00
_cell.angle_beta   90.00
_cell.angle_gamma   90.00
#
_symmetry.space_group_name_H-M   'P 1'
#
loop_
_entity.id
_entity.type
_entity.pdbx_description
1 polymer ?
#
loop_
_entity_poly.entity_id
_entity_poly.type
_entity_poly.pdbx_seq_one_letter_code
_entity_poly.pdbx_strand_id
1 'polypeptide(L)'
;MSRDGYPVGPLLERSTVDSGGPIEVGVSMSGTEPIDGNELDVFLARTTIDPGGRIELGIFVFGVGDLETTDLTVFYDDETLLDLENPGIVRRSAGTVPGRQVGTSASGSSSVGEGSSPDSMEYVQSASFRDGEGTDRGLERVPLDGSARAEPAYILELNTASDVSTGEVRIPVVFTYRSENGIKQVKQLPRLRIRSRRERWRPWLVRLAVVVAFGLVIALSWSSSVALG
;
A
#
# COMPACT_ATOMS: atom_id res chain seq x y z
N MET A 1 -29.87 -28.25 -1.52
CA MET A 1 -28.79 -27.87 -0.59
C MET A 1 -28.14 -26.64 -1.17
N SER A 2 -28.63 -25.46 -0.79
CA SER A 2 -28.11 -24.17 -1.28
C SER A 2 -26.79 -23.88 -0.58
N ARG A 3 -25.70 -23.78 -1.36
CA ARG A 3 -24.41 -23.23 -0.91
C ARG A 3 -24.53 -21.71 -1.01
N ASP A 4 -25.27 -21.12 -0.09
CA ASP A 4 -25.34 -19.66 0.01
C ASP A 4 -24.04 -19.19 0.68
N GLY A 5 -23.08 -18.83 -0.17
CA GLY A 5 -21.84 -18.20 0.25
C GLY A 5 -22.16 -16.85 0.86
N TYR A 6 -22.06 -16.74 2.18
CA TYR A 6 -22.11 -15.45 2.85
C TYR A 6 -20.95 -14.59 2.32
N PRO A 7 -21.22 -13.38 1.82
CA PRO A 7 -20.17 -12.46 1.37
C PRO A 7 -19.19 -12.24 2.52
N VAL A 8 -17.91 -12.04 2.21
CA VAL A 8 -16.83 -11.80 3.20
C VAL A 8 -16.87 -10.37 3.77
N GLY A 9 -17.77 -9.53 3.25
CA GLY A 9 -18.06 -8.18 3.75
C GLY A 9 -18.28 -8.03 5.26
N PRO A 10 -19.01 -8.94 5.98
CA PRO A 10 -19.38 -8.72 7.36
C PRO A 10 -18.32 -9.12 8.39
N LEU A 11 -17.14 -9.63 7.98
CA LEU A 11 -16.03 -9.86 8.90
C LEU A 11 -15.10 -8.64 9.01
N LEU A 12 -15.03 -7.81 7.97
CA LEU A 12 -14.38 -6.51 8.03
C LEU A 12 -15.27 -5.44 8.68
N GLU A 13 -16.60 -5.62 8.70
CA GLU A 13 -17.55 -4.74 9.42
C GLU A 13 -17.29 -4.68 10.94
N ARG A 14 -16.54 -5.63 11.49
CA ARG A 14 -16.09 -5.62 12.90
C ARG A 14 -14.65 -5.16 13.10
N SER A 15 -13.92 -4.85 12.02
CA SER A 15 -12.68 -4.07 12.11
C SER A 15 -13.06 -2.60 12.26
N THR A 16 -13.80 -2.30 13.34
CA THR A 16 -13.74 -0.95 13.93
C THR A 16 -12.27 -0.72 14.25
N VAL A 17 -11.76 0.47 13.98
CA VAL A 17 -10.39 0.95 14.23
C VAL A 17 -9.99 0.76 15.71
N ASP A 18 -9.82 -0.48 16.14
CA ASP A 18 -9.49 -0.90 17.51
C ASP A 18 -7.96 -1.05 17.65
N SER A 19 -7.25 -0.41 16.72
CA SER A 19 -5.82 -0.53 16.53
C SER A 19 -5.07 0.75 16.91
N GLY A 20 -5.79 1.82 17.27
CA GLY A 20 -5.24 3.08 17.79
C GLY A 20 -4.38 3.84 16.77
N GLY A 21 -4.65 3.67 15.48
CA GLY A 21 -4.01 4.38 14.38
C GLY A 21 -5.04 5.11 13.51
N PRO A 22 -4.71 6.26 12.91
CA PRO A 22 -5.62 7.07 12.09
C PRO A 22 -6.04 6.41 10.76
N ILE A 23 -5.31 5.38 10.33
CA ILE A 23 -5.58 4.58 9.12
C ILE A 23 -5.40 3.11 9.50
N GLU A 24 -6.28 2.24 9.03
CA GLU A 24 -6.14 0.78 9.09
C GLU A 24 -6.32 0.16 7.69
N VAL A 25 -5.48 -0.81 7.34
CA VAL A 25 -5.56 -1.52 6.06
C VAL A 25 -6.02 -2.96 6.31
N GLY A 26 -7.19 -3.30 5.79
CA GLY A 26 -7.73 -4.66 5.80
C GLY A 26 -7.38 -5.40 4.51
N VAL A 27 -6.88 -6.62 4.64
CA VAL A 27 -6.63 -7.55 3.54
C VAL A 27 -7.43 -8.80 3.83
N SER A 28 -8.36 -9.16 2.97
CA SER A 28 -9.18 -10.36 3.13
C SER A 28 -9.00 -11.31 1.95
N MET A 29 -8.76 -12.58 2.23
CA MET A 29 -8.55 -13.61 1.22
C MET A 29 -9.32 -14.88 1.55
N SER A 30 -9.81 -15.57 0.53
CA SER A 30 -10.27 -16.95 0.63
C SER A 30 -9.57 -17.83 -0.40
N GLY A 31 -9.19 -19.04 0.03
CA GLY A 31 -8.48 -19.99 -0.81
C GLY A 31 -8.47 -21.40 -0.25
N THR A 32 -7.83 -22.30 -0.98
CA THR A 32 -7.81 -23.75 -0.69
C THR A 32 -6.68 -24.19 0.23
N GLU A 33 -5.62 -23.38 0.36
CA GLU A 33 -4.43 -23.73 1.14
C GLU A 33 -4.74 -23.74 2.65
N PRO A 34 -4.09 -24.62 3.46
CA PRO A 34 -4.27 -24.66 4.89
C PRO A 34 -3.90 -23.33 5.57
N ILE A 35 -4.72 -22.92 6.55
CA ILE A 35 -4.53 -21.66 7.29
C ILE A 35 -3.12 -21.45 7.86
N ASP A 36 -2.42 -22.52 8.24
CA ASP A 36 -1.12 -22.42 8.90
C ASP A 36 0.03 -22.11 7.93
N GLY A 37 -0.15 -22.35 6.62
CA GLY A 37 0.87 -22.12 5.60
C GLY A 37 1.08 -20.65 5.24
N ASN A 38 0.15 -19.78 5.62
CA ASN A 38 0.11 -18.42 5.11
C ASN A 38 0.91 -17.45 5.99
N GLU A 39 1.69 -16.60 5.36
CA GLU A 39 2.48 -15.55 6.02
C GLU A 39 2.14 -14.17 5.42
N LEU A 40 2.03 -13.17 6.29
CA LEU A 40 1.85 -11.78 5.91
C LEU A 40 3.16 -11.04 6.15
N ASP A 41 3.67 -10.38 5.11
CA ASP A 41 4.78 -9.43 5.22
C ASP A 41 4.32 -8.01 4.84
N VAL A 42 4.75 -7.03 5.63
CA VAL A 42 4.35 -5.62 5.49
C VAL A 42 5.57 -4.75 5.70
N PHE A 43 5.84 -3.85 4.75
CA PHE A 43 6.93 -2.89 4.88
C PHE A 43 6.57 -1.51 4.40
N LEU A 44 7.27 -0.51 4.95
CA LEU A 44 7.22 0.87 4.48
C LEU A 44 8.47 1.14 3.64
N ALA A 45 8.31 1.69 2.43
CA ALA A 45 9.46 2.09 1.62
C ALA A 45 10.28 3.18 2.34
N ARG A 46 9.61 4.01 3.15
CA ARG A 46 10.23 5.01 4.03
C ARG A 46 9.55 4.99 5.39
N THR A 47 10.33 4.87 6.45
CA THR A 47 9.85 4.99 7.83
C THR A 47 9.71 6.44 8.30
N THR A 48 10.11 7.41 7.47
CA THR A 48 10.01 8.83 7.78
C THR A 48 9.66 9.64 6.53
N ILE A 49 8.64 10.49 6.64
CA ILE A 49 8.17 11.38 5.57
C ILE A 49 7.98 12.81 6.07
N ASP A 50 7.86 13.77 5.15
CA ASP A 50 7.47 15.14 5.45
C ASP A 50 5.94 15.28 5.28
N PRO A 51 5.28 16.27 5.92
CA PRO A 51 3.89 16.65 5.60
C PRO A 51 3.69 16.91 4.10
N GLY A 52 2.56 16.46 3.54
CA GLY A 52 2.34 16.45 2.09
C GLY A 52 3.13 15.37 1.33
N GLY A 53 3.84 14.51 2.06
CA GLY A 53 4.58 13.39 1.51
C GLY A 53 3.67 12.21 1.15
N ARG A 54 4.28 11.17 0.58
CA ARG A 54 3.61 9.92 0.22
C ARG A 54 4.04 8.80 1.16
N ILE A 55 3.06 8.10 1.72
CA ILE A 55 3.24 6.82 2.40
C ILE A 55 3.26 5.75 1.32
N GLU A 56 4.31 4.95 1.27
CA GLU A 56 4.41 3.80 0.37
C GLU A 56 4.51 2.54 1.22
N LEU A 57 3.41 1.78 1.24
CA LEU A 57 3.21 0.58 2.06
C LEU A 57 3.11 -0.64 1.14
N GLY A 58 4.10 -1.52 1.23
CA GLY A 58 4.11 -2.83 0.58
C GLY A 58 3.45 -3.88 1.47
N ILE A 59 2.56 -4.68 0.88
CA ILE A 59 1.88 -5.79 1.54
C ILE A 59 2.02 -7.03 0.65
N PHE A 60 2.58 -8.09 1.22
CA PHE A 60 2.86 -9.34 0.53
C PHE A 60 2.27 -10.49 1.32
N VAL A 61 1.56 -11.37 0.65
CA VAL A 61 1.00 -12.58 1.26
C VAL A 61 1.61 -13.79 0.59
N PHE A 62 2.27 -14.62 1.41
CA PHE A 62 2.94 -15.84 0.98
C PHE A 62 2.15 -17.07 1.42
N GLY A 63 2.41 -18.19 0.74
CA GLY A 63 1.80 -19.47 1.10
C GLY A 63 0.29 -19.48 0.89
N VAL A 64 -0.23 -18.63 0.02
CA VAL A 64 -1.60 -18.71 -0.45
C VAL A 64 -1.62 -19.58 -1.70
N GLY A 65 -2.34 -20.70 -1.64
CA GLY A 65 -2.54 -21.59 -2.77
C GLY A 65 -3.50 -20.98 -3.79
N ASP A 66 -4.45 -21.77 -4.29
CA ASP A 66 -5.45 -21.24 -5.22
C ASP A 66 -6.41 -20.29 -4.47
N LEU A 67 -6.46 -19.05 -4.95
CA LEU A 67 -7.30 -17.99 -4.39
C LEU A 67 -8.63 -17.93 -5.11
N GLU A 68 -9.72 -17.95 -4.33
CA GLU A 68 -11.08 -17.80 -4.84
C GLU A 68 -11.50 -16.33 -4.82
N THR A 69 -11.13 -15.59 -3.78
CA THR A 69 -11.49 -14.18 -3.62
C THR A 69 -10.39 -13.45 -2.87
N THR A 70 -10.19 -12.19 -3.23
CA THR A 70 -9.31 -11.29 -2.52
C THR A 70 -9.93 -9.90 -2.47
N ASP A 71 -9.83 -9.25 -1.32
CA ASP A 71 -10.30 -7.90 -1.08
C ASP A 71 -9.25 -7.11 -0.29
N LEU A 72 -9.12 -5.83 -0.61
CA LEU A 72 -8.23 -4.88 0.07
C LEU A 72 -9.10 -3.67 0.42
N THR A 73 -9.16 -3.31 1.70
CA THR A 73 -9.94 -2.17 2.18
C THR A 73 -9.05 -1.23 2.98
N VAL A 74 -9.25 0.08 2.84
CA VAL A 74 -8.54 1.09 3.64
C VAL A 74 -9.56 1.85 4.47
N PHE A 75 -9.45 1.71 5.78
CA PHE A 75 -10.25 2.41 6.77
C PHE A 75 -9.48 3.62 7.29
N TYR A 76 -10.17 4.72 7.55
CA TYR A 76 -9.60 5.92 8.13
C TYR A 76 -10.65 6.59 9.00
N ASP A 77 -10.22 7.08 10.16
CA ASP A 77 -11.06 7.81 11.10
C ASP A 77 -10.63 9.29 11.22
N ASP A 78 -9.45 9.62 10.69
CA ASP A 78 -8.84 10.93 10.79
C ASP A 78 -8.56 11.51 9.40
N GLU A 79 -9.44 12.41 8.97
CA GLU A 79 -9.31 13.14 7.70
C GLU A 79 -8.06 14.04 7.66
N THR A 80 -7.41 14.31 8.79
CA THR A 80 -6.25 15.22 8.85
C THR A 80 -4.94 14.56 8.40
N LEU A 81 -4.90 13.23 8.29
CA LEU A 81 -3.71 12.52 7.84
C LEU A 81 -3.64 12.39 6.31
N LEU A 82 -4.75 12.08 5.67
CA LEU A 82 -4.81 11.77 4.24
C LEU A 82 -5.27 12.98 3.42
N ASP A 83 -4.70 13.12 2.23
CA ASP A 83 -5.24 14.03 1.23
C ASP A 83 -6.48 13.40 0.59
N LEU A 84 -7.69 13.72 1.06
CA LEU A 84 -8.94 13.14 0.55
C LEU A 84 -9.35 13.66 -0.84
N GLU A 85 -8.69 14.70 -1.35
CA GLU A 85 -8.90 15.18 -2.73
C GLU A 85 -8.07 14.37 -3.72
N ASN A 86 -6.86 13.96 -3.30
CA ASN A 86 -5.98 13.09 -4.05
C ASN A 86 -5.36 12.02 -3.14
N PRO A 87 -6.12 10.97 -2.78
CA PRO A 87 -5.69 10.02 -1.76
C PRO A 87 -4.58 9.09 -2.22
N GLY A 88 -4.32 9.03 -3.54
CA GLY A 88 -3.25 8.28 -4.14
C GLY A 88 -3.71 7.00 -4.84
N ILE A 89 -2.84 6.01 -4.90
CA ILE A 89 -3.02 4.83 -5.77
C ILE A 89 -2.80 3.51 -5.03
N VAL A 90 -3.40 2.43 -5.55
CA VAL A 90 -3.07 1.04 -5.19
C VAL A 90 -2.53 0.35 -6.43
N ARG A 91 -1.33 -0.21 -6.28
CA ARG A 91 -0.75 -1.12 -7.26
C ARG A 91 -0.96 -2.56 -6.81
N ARG A 92 -1.42 -3.43 -7.70
CA ARG A 92 -1.70 -4.84 -7.39
C ARG A 92 -1.05 -5.80 -8.37
N SER A 93 -0.56 -6.95 -7.90
CA SER A 93 -0.16 -8.04 -8.80
C SER A 93 -1.34 -8.47 -9.67
N ALA A 94 -1.06 -8.78 -10.94
CA ALA A 94 -2.09 -9.29 -11.83
C ALA A 94 -2.43 -10.72 -11.36
N GLY A 95 -3.61 -10.91 -10.77
CA GLY A 95 -4.07 -12.23 -10.37
C GLY A 95 -3.97 -13.18 -11.55
N THR A 96 -3.27 -14.30 -11.37
CA THR A 96 -3.22 -15.33 -12.40
C THR A 96 -4.57 -16.02 -12.42
N VAL A 97 -5.37 -15.76 -13.46
CA VAL A 97 -6.58 -16.53 -13.73
C VAL A 97 -6.13 -17.97 -14.07
N PRO A 98 -6.53 -18.99 -13.30
CA PRO A 98 -6.27 -20.37 -13.68
C PRO A 98 -7.12 -20.67 -14.92
N GLY A 99 -6.48 -20.67 -16.09
CA GLY A 99 -7.14 -20.96 -17.37
C GLY A 99 -6.52 -20.31 -18.60
N ARG A 100 -5.71 -19.25 -18.47
CA ARG A 100 -5.05 -18.64 -19.62
C ARG A 100 -3.67 -19.24 -19.85
N GLN A 101 -3.64 -20.44 -20.46
CA GLN A 101 -2.43 -20.91 -21.14
C GLN A 101 -1.99 -19.81 -22.11
N VAL A 102 -0.78 -19.27 -21.89
CA VAL A 102 -0.08 -18.44 -22.86
C VAL A 102 0.26 -19.37 -24.03
N GLY A 103 -0.67 -19.44 -24.99
CA GLY A 103 -0.51 -20.16 -26.23
C GLY A 103 0.59 -19.50 -27.06
N THR A 104 1.74 -20.16 -27.08
CA THR A 104 2.81 -19.96 -28.04
C THR A 104 2.24 -19.84 -29.45
N SER A 105 2.64 -18.79 -30.16
CA SER A 105 2.20 -18.46 -31.51
C SER A 105 2.35 -19.63 -32.49
N ALA A 106 1.26 -20.03 -33.12
CA ALA A 106 1.28 -20.75 -34.39
C ALA A 106 0.14 -20.21 -35.28
N SER A 107 0.53 -19.59 -36.38
CA SER A 107 -0.33 -19.08 -37.45
C SER A 107 -1.18 -20.19 -38.06
N GLY A 108 -2.46 -19.91 -38.36
CA GLY A 108 -3.19 -20.69 -39.36
C GLY A 108 -4.71 -20.73 -39.25
N SER A 109 -5.36 -19.98 -40.14
CA SER A 109 -6.69 -20.23 -40.72
C SER A 109 -7.96 -19.85 -39.94
N SER A 110 -8.84 -19.23 -40.72
CA SER A 110 -10.14 -18.65 -40.42
C SER A 110 -11.25 -19.69 -40.25
N SER A 111 -12.11 -19.47 -39.26
CA SER A 111 -13.52 -19.90 -39.31
C SER A 111 -14.38 -19.04 -38.39
N VAL A 112 -15.40 -18.41 -38.99
CA VAL A 112 -16.52 -17.74 -38.33
C VAL A 112 -17.36 -18.79 -37.59
N GLY A 113 -17.65 -18.55 -36.33
CA GLY A 113 -18.49 -19.39 -35.48
C GLY A 113 -19.03 -18.62 -34.29
N GLU A 114 -20.35 -18.56 -34.21
CA GLU A 114 -21.19 -17.95 -33.16
C GLU A 114 -20.84 -18.37 -31.73
N GLY A 115 -21.09 -17.44 -30.80
CA GLY A 115 -21.39 -17.76 -29.40
C GLY A 115 -20.18 -17.83 -28.47
N SER A 116 -19.58 -16.67 -28.16
CA SER A 116 -18.67 -16.56 -27.01
C SER A 116 -18.80 -15.17 -26.40
N SER A 117 -19.76 -15.00 -25.49
CA SER A 117 -19.59 -13.99 -24.44
C SER A 117 -18.54 -14.55 -23.49
N PRO A 118 -17.39 -13.87 -23.30
CA PRO A 118 -16.36 -14.37 -22.40
C PRO A 118 -16.91 -14.32 -20.98
N ASP A 119 -16.74 -15.45 -20.32
CA ASP A 119 -16.59 -15.67 -18.90
C ASP A 119 -15.94 -14.47 -18.18
N SER A 120 -16.76 -13.53 -17.73
CA SER A 120 -16.36 -12.43 -16.85
C SER A 120 -16.54 -12.90 -15.41
N MET A 121 -15.70 -13.82 -14.94
CA MET A 121 -15.45 -13.93 -13.50
C MET A 121 -14.65 -12.70 -13.06
N GLU A 122 -15.37 -11.58 -12.94
CA GLU A 122 -14.94 -10.35 -12.29
C GLU A 122 -14.99 -10.56 -10.77
N TYR A 123 -14.16 -11.48 -10.26
CA TYR A 123 -13.94 -11.57 -8.82
C TYR A 123 -12.73 -10.70 -8.48
N VAL A 124 -12.99 -9.59 -7.77
CA VAL A 124 -12.13 -8.78 -6.87
C VAL A 124 -12.64 -7.32 -6.86
N GLN A 125 -13.75 -7.10 -6.15
CA GLN A 125 -14.06 -5.85 -5.44
C GLN A 125 -13.11 -5.73 -4.24
N SER A 126 -12.75 -4.57 -3.66
CA SER A 126 -12.66 -3.20 -4.15
C SER A 126 -11.79 -2.44 -3.14
N ALA A 127 -10.67 -1.83 -3.57
CA ALA A 127 -9.98 -0.82 -2.76
C ALA A 127 -10.92 0.37 -2.51
N SER A 128 -11.67 0.33 -1.42
CA SER A 128 -12.55 1.41 -0.97
C SER A 128 -11.98 2.11 0.26
N PHE A 129 -12.14 3.43 0.26
CA PHE A 129 -12.01 4.28 1.42
C PHE A 129 -13.37 4.35 2.08
N ARG A 130 -13.46 3.88 3.33
CA ARG A 130 -14.68 4.02 4.12
C ARG A 130 -14.44 5.06 5.21
N ASP A 131 -15.02 6.23 5.00
CA ASP A 131 -15.39 7.10 6.11
C ASP A 131 -16.59 6.47 6.83
N GLY A 132 -16.72 6.66 8.14
CA GLY A 132 -17.87 6.21 8.92
C GLY A 132 -19.23 6.69 8.37
N GLU A 133 -19.23 7.67 7.45
CA GLU A 133 -20.41 8.22 6.78
C GLU A 133 -20.23 8.37 5.24
N GLY A 134 -20.04 7.26 4.53
CA GLY A 134 -20.70 7.02 3.24
C GLY A 134 -20.38 7.90 2.01
N THR A 135 -19.15 8.42 1.83
CA THR A 135 -18.71 8.92 0.51
C THR A 135 -17.54 8.12 -0.06
N ASP A 136 -17.82 7.27 -1.06
CA ASP A 136 -16.83 6.46 -1.78
C ASP A 136 -15.97 7.34 -2.71
N ARG A 137 -14.85 7.87 -2.21
CA ARG A 137 -13.74 8.34 -3.08
C ARG A 137 -12.64 7.29 -3.05
N GLY A 138 -12.55 6.44 -4.07
CA GLY A 138 -11.63 5.29 -4.10
C GLY A 138 -10.20 5.60 -4.54
N LEU A 139 -9.24 4.78 -4.11
CA LEU A 139 -7.86 4.79 -4.64
C LEU A 139 -7.84 4.45 -6.14
N GLU A 140 -7.01 5.14 -6.90
CA GLU A 140 -6.78 4.77 -8.30
C GLU A 140 -6.05 3.42 -8.37
N ARG A 141 -6.49 2.54 -9.26
CA ARG A 141 -5.94 1.18 -9.39
C ARG A 141 -4.98 1.11 -10.56
N VAL A 142 -3.76 0.70 -10.28
CA VAL A 142 -2.70 0.54 -11.29
C VAL A 142 -2.17 -0.90 -11.24
N PRO A 143 -1.89 -1.56 -12.39
CA PRO A 143 -1.25 -2.87 -12.37
C PRO A 143 0.18 -2.78 -11.81
N LEU A 144 0.62 -3.84 -11.12
CA LEU A 144 2.00 -3.98 -10.66
C LEU A 144 2.84 -4.70 -11.72
N ASP A 145 3.49 -3.91 -12.58
CA ASP A 145 4.37 -4.42 -13.64
C ASP A 145 5.49 -5.32 -13.10
N GLY A 146 5.81 -6.38 -13.85
CA GLY A 146 6.92 -7.30 -13.52
C GLY A 146 6.62 -8.39 -12.51
N SER A 147 5.39 -8.47 -11.97
CA SER A 147 4.97 -9.55 -11.06
C SER A 147 4.34 -10.70 -11.84
N ALA A 148 5.15 -11.65 -12.30
CA ALA A 148 4.68 -12.93 -12.88
C ALA A 148 4.37 -13.99 -11.80
N ARG A 149 4.44 -13.63 -10.52
CA ARG A 149 4.16 -14.53 -9.40
C ARG A 149 2.67 -14.53 -9.11
N ALA A 150 2.13 -15.72 -8.83
CA ALA A 150 0.73 -15.93 -8.46
C ALA A 150 0.38 -15.38 -7.06
N GLU A 151 1.39 -15.00 -6.27
CA GLU A 151 1.21 -14.48 -4.91
C GLU A 151 0.61 -13.05 -4.93
N PRO A 152 -0.38 -12.76 -4.08
CA PRO A 152 -0.93 -11.43 -3.92
C PRO A 152 0.10 -10.46 -3.36
N ALA A 153 0.30 -9.37 -4.09
CA ALA A 153 1.12 -8.25 -3.67
C ALA A 153 0.37 -6.95 -3.91
N TYR A 154 0.41 -6.07 -2.90
CA TYR A 154 -0.15 -4.72 -2.95
C TYR A 154 0.92 -3.70 -2.62
N ILE A 155 0.93 -2.60 -3.36
CA ILE A 155 1.67 -1.39 -2.99
C ILE A 155 0.64 -0.28 -2.87
N LEU A 156 0.43 0.21 -1.65
CA LEU A 156 -0.42 1.36 -1.37
C LEU A 156 0.46 2.60 -1.36
N GLU A 157 0.10 3.57 -2.19
CA GLU A 157 0.76 4.86 -2.31
C GLU A 157 -0.23 5.93 -1.85
N LEU A 158 -0.26 6.17 -0.54
CA LEU A 158 -1.21 7.09 0.10
C LEU A 158 -0.60 8.49 0.21
N ASN A 159 -1.26 9.51 -0.34
CA ASN A 159 -0.79 10.89 -0.18
C ASN A 159 -1.27 11.43 1.17
N THR A 160 -0.38 12.10 1.90
CA THR A 160 -0.70 12.76 3.17
C THR A 160 -1.09 14.21 2.96
N ALA A 161 -1.95 14.73 3.84
CA ALA A 161 -2.32 16.14 3.82
C ALA A 161 -1.08 17.04 4.05
N SER A 162 -1.08 18.23 3.44
CA SER A 162 0.07 19.16 3.53
C SER A 162 0.25 19.79 4.92
N ASP A 163 -0.80 19.79 5.72
CA ASP A 163 -0.91 20.34 7.06
C ASP A 163 -1.02 19.26 8.16
N VAL A 164 -0.77 17.99 7.79
CA VAL A 164 -0.81 16.85 8.71
C VAL A 164 0.04 17.06 9.97
N SER A 165 -0.49 16.59 11.09
CA SER A 165 0.19 16.64 12.39
C SER A 165 1.51 15.86 12.38
N THR A 166 2.50 16.38 13.10
CA THR A 166 3.84 15.81 13.14
C THR A 166 3.95 14.81 14.28
N GLY A 167 4.58 13.65 14.07
CA GLY A 167 4.68 12.63 15.12
C GLY A 167 4.93 11.23 14.58
N GLU A 168 4.82 10.24 15.46
CA GLU A 168 4.82 8.83 15.09
C GLU A 168 3.36 8.38 14.88
N VAL A 169 3.10 7.78 13.73
CA VAL A 169 1.81 7.25 13.31
C VAL A 169 1.96 5.75 13.11
N ARG A 170 0.98 4.99 13.59
CA ARG A 170 0.88 3.54 13.33
C ARG A 170 -0.12 3.32 12.21
N ILE A 171 0.19 2.39 11.32
CA ILE A 171 -0.69 2.00 10.21
C ILE A 171 -0.98 0.51 10.35
N PRO A 172 -1.97 0.12 11.13
CA PRO A 172 -2.31 -1.29 11.34
C PRO A 172 -2.70 -1.94 10.03
N VAL A 173 -2.14 -3.11 9.75
CA VAL A 173 -2.48 -3.95 8.61
C VAL A 173 -3.03 -5.25 9.15
N VAL A 174 -4.31 -5.51 8.87
CA VAL A 174 -5.06 -6.67 9.33
C VAL A 174 -5.28 -7.60 8.14
N PHE A 175 -4.70 -8.79 8.21
CA PHE A 175 -4.90 -9.84 7.22
C PHE A 175 -5.86 -10.89 7.77
N THR A 176 -6.92 -11.17 7.04
CA THR A 176 -7.89 -12.22 7.32
C THR A 176 -7.87 -13.23 6.17
N TYR A 177 -7.54 -14.47 6.49
CA TYR A 177 -7.58 -15.58 5.54
C TYR A 177 -8.62 -16.61 5.94
N ARG A 178 -9.43 -17.07 4.98
CA ARG A 178 -10.39 -18.14 5.14
C ARG A 178 -10.02 -19.32 4.26
N SER A 179 -10.00 -20.52 4.85
CA SER A 179 -9.95 -21.79 4.12
C SER A 179 -11.05 -22.74 4.63
N GLU A 180 -11.12 -23.93 4.05
CA GLU A 180 -11.99 -25.00 4.56
C GLU A 180 -11.71 -25.38 6.02
N ASN A 181 -10.46 -25.23 6.45
CA ASN A 181 -10.00 -25.60 7.80
C ASN A 181 -10.25 -24.52 8.85
N GLY A 182 -10.73 -23.33 8.46
CA GLY A 182 -11.06 -22.25 9.39
C GLY A 182 -10.64 -20.85 8.91
N ILE A 183 -10.58 -19.92 9.86
CA ILE A 183 -10.23 -18.51 9.62
C ILE A 183 -8.98 -18.18 10.44
N LYS A 184 -8.00 -17.54 9.81
CA LYS A 184 -6.80 -16.99 10.45
C LYS A 184 -6.77 -15.49 10.29
N GLN A 185 -6.40 -14.80 11.36
CA GLN A 185 -6.20 -13.36 11.35
C GLN A 185 -4.79 -13.04 11.84
N VAL A 186 -4.07 -12.21 11.09
CA VAL A 186 -2.72 -11.73 11.41
C VAL A 186 -2.73 -10.22 11.37
N LYS A 187 -2.07 -9.58 12.34
CA LYS A 187 -2.00 -8.12 12.44
C LYS A 187 -0.56 -7.64 12.49
N GLN A 188 -0.21 -6.72 11.61
CA GLN A 188 1.06 -6.00 11.61
C GLN A 188 0.82 -4.52 11.93
N LEU A 189 1.79 -3.87 12.59
CA LEU A 189 1.69 -2.45 12.97
C LEU A 189 2.95 -1.68 12.55
N PRO A 190 3.17 -1.45 11.24
CA PRO A 190 4.24 -0.58 10.77
C PRO A 190 4.12 0.83 11.37
N ARG A 191 5.28 1.44 11.62
CA ARG A 191 5.42 2.75 12.25
C ARG A 191 6.04 3.74 11.27
N LEU A 192 5.39 4.88 11.12
CA LEU A 192 5.78 5.96 10.25
C LEU A 192 6.03 7.22 11.08
N ARG A 193 7.12 7.93 10.84
CA ARG A 193 7.37 9.26 11.44
C ARG A 193 7.08 10.37 10.44
N ILE A 194 6.24 11.33 10.82
CA ILE A 194 6.03 12.57 10.09
C ILE A 194 6.94 13.65 10.70
N ARG A 195 7.86 14.19 9.91
CA ARG A 195 8.84 15.19 10.37
C ARG A 195 8.19 16.51 10.70
N SER A 196 8.74 17.19 11.70
CA SER A 196 8.36 18.56 11.98
C SER A 196 8.96 19.56 10.98
N ARG A 197 8.32 20.72 10.81
CA ARG A 197 8.88 21.83 10.00
C ARG A 197 10.32 22.14 10.41
N ARG A 198 10.61 22.18 11.71
CA ARG A 198 11.97 22.45 12.23
C ARG A 198 12.98 21.39 11.78
N GLU A 199 12.61 20.12 11.80
CA GLU A 199 13.48 19.02 11.33
C GLU A 199 13.79 19.14 9.84
N ARG A 200 12.84 19.65 9.04
CA ARG A 200 13.02 19.85 7.59
C ARG A 200 14.06 20.92 7.25
N TRP A 201 14.12 22.02 8.00
CA TRP A 201 15.06 23.13 7.73
C TRP A 201 16.47 22.90 8.29
N ARG A 202 16.61 22.03 9.30
CA ARG A 202 17.89 21.79 9.99
C ARG A 202 19.03 21.38 9.03
N PRO A 203 18.83 20.49 8.04
CA PRO A 203 19.89 20.15 7.08
C PRO A 203 20.35 21.35 6.25
N TRP A 204 19.44 22.24 5.87
CA TRP A 204 19.78 23.42 5.08
C TRP A 204 20.56 24.44 5.91
N LEU A 205 20.14 24.66 7.15
CA LEU A 205 20.86 25.52 8.09
C LEU A 205 22.28 24.99 8.38
N VAL A 206 22.44 23.67 8.56
CA VAL A 206 23.75 23.06 8.76
C VAL A 206 24.63 23.22 7.51
N ARG A 207 24.09 22.99 6.31
CA ARG A 207 24.83 23.20 5.06
C ARG A 207 25.27 24.66 4.90
N LEU A 208 24.40 25.61 5.21
CA LEU A 208 24.72 27.04 5.16
C LEU A 208 25.82 27.40 6.17
N ALA A 209 25.75 26.88 7.41
CA ALA A 209 26.78 27.07 8.41
C ALA A 209 28.14 26.51 7.98
N VAL A 210 28.16 25.32 7.36
CA VAL A 210 29.40 24.71 6.82
C VAL A 210 29.99 25.58 5.72
N VAL A 211 29.19 26.04 4.77
CA VAL A 211 29.66 26.92 3.68
C VAL A 211 30.21 28.23 4.22
N VAL A 212 29.53 28.85 5.18
CA VAL A 212 29.99 30.09 5.82
C VAL A 212 31.30 29.87 6.59
N ALA A 213 31.41 28.80 7.37
CA ALA A 213 32.64 28.46 8.09
C ALA A 213 33.81 28.22 7.13
N PHE A 214 33.58 27.51 6.02
CA PHE A 214 34.60 27.25 5.01
C PHE A 214 35.05 28.55 4.30
N GLY A 215 34.10 29.42 3.97
CA GLY A 215 34.39 30.74 3.40
C GLY A 215 35.22 31.63 4.34
N LEU A 216 34.93 31.60 5.64
CA LEU A 216 35.71 32.32 6.66
C LEU A 216 37.15 31.79 6.76
N VAL A 217 37.35 30.47 6.74
CA VAL A 217 38.69 29.86 6.77
C VAL A 217 39.49 30.27 5.53
N ILE A 218 38.87 30.27 4.34
CA ILE A 218 39.52 30.71 3.11
C ILE A 218 39.89 32.21 3.19
N ALA A 219 38.97 33.07 3.62
CA ALA A 219 39.21 34.51 3.73
C ALA A 219 40.36 34.83 4.70
N LEU A 220 40.44 34.13 5.84
CA LEU A 220 41.52 34.29 6.81
C LEU A 220 42.88 33.78 6.28
N SER A 221 42.88 32.74 5.45
CA SER A 221 44.11 32.26 4.79
C SER A 221 44.66 33.26 3.76
N TRP A 222 43.79 34.01 3.10
CA TRP A 222 44.20 35.00 2.11
C TRP A 222 44.71 36.27 2.78
N SER A 223 44.08 36.74 3.85
CA SER A 223 44.53 37.93 4.58
C SER A 223 45.89 37.74 5.26
N SER A 224 46.19 36.53 5.75
CA SER A 224 47.49 36.20 6.34
C SER A 224 48.62 36.10 5.30
N SER A 225 48.31 35.76 4.04
CA SER A 225 49.30 35.72 2.96
C SER A 225 49.70 37.11 2.45
N VAL A 226 48.80 38.10 2.56
CA VAL A 226 49.06 39.48 2.11
C VAL A 226 49.84 40.30 3.14
N ALA A 227 49.80 39.93 4.42
CA ALA A 227 50.49 40.67 5.49
C ALA A 227 52.00 40.35 5.63
N LEU A 228 52.53 39.40 4.84
CA LEU A 228 53.90 38.88 4.94
C LEU A 228 54.77 39.11 3.68
N GLY A 229 54.27 39.86 2.68
CA GLY A 229 55.01 40.26 1.47
C GLY A 229 55.17 41.76 1.38
#